data_AF-A0A398AZG3-F1
#
_entry.id   AF-A0A398AZG3-F1
#
_cell.length_a   1.000
_cell.length_b   1.000
_cell.length_c   1.000
_cell.angle_alpha   90.00
_cell.angle_beta   90.00
_cell.angle_gamma   90.00
#
_symmetry.space_group_name_H-M   'P 1'
#
loop_
_entity.id
_entity.type
_entity.pdbx_description
1 polymer ?
#
loop_
_entity_poly.entity_id
_entity_poly.type
_entity_poly.pdbx_seq_one_letter_code
_entity_poly.pdbx_strand_id
1 'polypeptide(L)'
;MFLFIFLGVYISVLVYFMFFGFGRPQLAVIREYRYSFIPDSIPLWLPKHFSIDIIKLWIFALGNLLAFVPFGILVPMVSKNHFKTYFKFISLFVFFILCMEIVQMVTYLGIFDINDIIVNTMGATIGFCSYKISERMNTLRKYLVSMGLSIVGLSLLMFLIASVFNMTITPHLQNTFGL
;
A
#
# COMPACT_ATOMS: atom_id res chain seq x y z
N MET A 1 -19.57 -12.04 12.43
CA MET A 1 -20.49 -11.50 11.40
C MET A 1 -20.18 -10.04 11.06
N PHE A 2 -20.32 -9.08 11.98
CA PHE A 2 -20.07 -7.65 11.71
C PHE A 2 -18.68 -7.31 11.13
N LEU A 3 -17.61 -7.92 11.65
CA LEU A 3 -16.26 -7.70 11.13
C LEU A 3 -16.07 -8.17 9.67
N PHE A 4 -16.75 -9.25 9.28
CA PHE A 4 -16.71 -9.74 7.89
C PHE A 4 -17.47 -8.79 6.96
N ILE A 5 -18.60 -8.23 7.41
CA ILE A 5 -19.34 -7.21 6.66
C ILE A 5 -18.48 -5.95 6.48
N PHE A 6 -17.84 -5.48 7.56
CA PHE A 6 -16.95 -4.32 7.50
C PHE A 6 -15.76 -4.56 6.56
N LEU A 7 -15.14 -5.74 6.62
CA LEU A 7 -14.08 -6.13 5.71
C LEU A 7 -14.57 -6.15 4.25
N GLY A 8 -15.77 -6.70 3.98
CA GLY A 8 -16.35 -6.74 2.64
C GLY A 8 -16.64 -5.35 2.06
N VAL A 9 -17.22 -4.45 2.87
CA VAL A 9 -17.46 -3.05 2.48
C VAL A 9 -16.13 -2.33 2.22
N TYR A 10 -15.16 -2.50 3.11
CA TYR A 10 -13.82 -1.93 2.94
C TYR A 10 -13.13 -2.42 1.66
N ILE A 11 -13.13 -3.73 1.41
CA ILE A 11 -12.54 -4.30 0.18
C ILE A 11 -13.27 -3.74 -1.06
N SER A 12 -14.60 -3.61 -1.02
CA SER A 12 -15.36 -3.04 -2.14
C SER A 12 -14.96 -1.60 -2.43
N VAL A 13 -14.79 -0.77 -1.39
CA VAL A 13 -14.32 0.61 -1.51
C VAL A 13 -12.87 0.66 -2.02
N LEU A 14 -11.99 -0.21 -1.52
CA LEU A 14 -10.61 -0.31 -1.95
C LEU A 14 -10.51 -0.66 -3.44
N VAL A 15 -11.23 -1.69 -3.88
CA VAL A 15 -11.31 -2.11 -5.28
C VAL A 15 -11.84 -0.95 -6.14
N TYR A 16 -12.89 -0.26 -5.70
CA TYR A 16 -13.42 0.90 -6.41
C TYR A 16 -12.34 1.98 -6.62
N PHE A 17 -11.60 2.37 -5.58
CA PHE A 17 -10.54 3.38 -5.72
C PHE A 17 -9.38 2.92 -6.59
N MET A 18 -9.01 1.64 -6.55
CA MET A 18 -7.94 1.10 -7.39
C MET A 18 -8.29 1.14 -8.89
N PHE A 19 -9.54 0.87 -9.27
CA PHE A 19 -9.94 0.78 -10.68
C PHE A 19 -10.56 2.06 -11.24
N PHE A 20 -11.32 2.80 -10.43
CA PHE A 20 -12.11 3.95 -10.86
C PHE A 20 -11.68 5.26 -10.20
N GLY A 21 -10.83 5.20 -9.17
CA GLY A 21 -10.29 6.38 -8.52
C GLY A 21 -9.29 7.14 -9.39
N PHE A 22 -9.05 8.41 -9.04
CA PHE A 22 -7.96 9.23 -9.59
C PHE A 22 -7.87 9.31 -11.13
N GLY A 23 -8.99 9.19 -11.84
CA GLY A 23 -9.03 9.31 -13.30
C GLY A 23 -8.53 8.08 -14.06
N ARG A 24 -8.35 6.93 -13.39
CA ARG A 24 -7.95 5.65 -14.01
C ARG A 24 -8.79 5.28 -15.25
N PRO A 25 -10.12 5.51 -15.33
CA PRO A 25 -10.88 5.22 -16.56
C PRO A 25 -10.45 6.03 -17.79
N GLN A 26 -9.87 7.22 -17.61
CA GLN A 26 -9.38 8.05 -18.73
C GLN A 26 -8.13 7.41 -19.38
N LEU A 27 -7.41 6.59 -18.62
CA LEU A 27 -6.24 5.87 -19.09
C LEU A 27 -6.58 4.76 -20.08
N ALA A 28 -7.77 4.16 -19.97
CA ALA A 28 -8.21 3.06 -20.84
C ALA A 28 -8.56 3.50 -22.28
N VAL A 29 -8.57 4.80 -22.56
CA VAL A 29 -8.72 5.34 -23.93
C VAL A 29 -7.53 4.91 -24.80
N ILE A 30 -6.34 4.82 -24.20
CA ILE A 30 -5.12 4.33 -24.86
C ILE A 30 -5.02 2.82 -24.59
N ARG A 31 -5.28 1.99 -25.60
CA ARG A 31 -5.30 0.52 -25.48
C ARG A 31 -3.91 -0.09 -25.61
N GLU A 32 -2.99 0.36 -24.76
CA GLU A 32 -1.63 -0.17 -24.70
C GLU A 32 -1.35 -0.76 -23.33
N TYR A 33 -0.76 -1.95 -23.31
CA TYR A 33 -0.29 -2.55 -22.06
C TYR A 33 0.92 -1.78 -21.56
N ARG A 34 0.85 -1.33 -20.31
CA ARG A 34 1.92 -0.58 -19.66
C ARG A 34 2.35 -1.33 -18.42
N TYR A 35 3.66 -1.47 -18.25
CA TYR A 35 4.27 -2.18 -17.13
C TYR A 35 5.60 -1.55 -16.76
N SER A 36 5.94 -1.59 -15.48
CA SER A 36 7.24 -1.25 -14.92
C SER A 36 7.69 -2.40 -14.01
N PHE A 37 8.52 -3.27 -14.57
CA PHE A 37 9.08 -4.43 -13.86
C PHE A 37 10.39 -4.13 -13.13
N ILE A 38 10.96 -2.94 -13.34
CA ILE A 38 12.20 -2.56 -12.68
C ILE A 38 11.81 -1.57 -11.59
N PRO A 39 12.06 -1.89 -10.30
CA PRO A 39 11.80 -0.94 -9.25
C PRO A 39 12.84 0.18 -9.33
N ASP A 40 12.48 1.31 -9.92
CA ASP A 40 13.37 2.46 -10.10
C ASP A 40 13.39 3.35 -8.84
N SER A 41 12.27 3.45 -8.13
CA SER A 41 12.18 4.26 -6.90
C SER A 41 11.04 3.81 -6.00
N ILE A 42 11.12 4.11 -4.70
CA ILE A 42 9.98 3.95 -3.79
C ILE A 42 9.18 5.26 -3.78
N PRO A 43 7.93 5.29 -4.25
CA PRO A 43 7.14 6.51 -4.39
C PRO A 43 6.59 7.00 -3.05
N LEU A 44 7.48 7.26 -2.08
CA LEU A 44 7.20 7.81 -0.77
C LEU A 44 8.21 8.92 -0.47
N TRP A 45 7.84 10.15 -0.80
CA TRP A 45 8.66 11.34 -0.60
C TRP A 45 7.89 12.41 0.17
N LEU A 46 8.58 13.44 0.65
CA LEU A 46 7.94 14.65 1.16
C LEU A 46 8.00 15.74 0.08
N PRO A 47 6.89 16.45 -0.21
CA PRO A 47 6.87 17.52 -1.19
C PRO A 47 7.85 18.62 -0.79
N LYS A 48 8.81 18.94 -1.65
CA LYS A 48 9.71 20.09 -1.45
C LYS A 48 9.06 21.41 -1.85
N HIS A 49 8.09 21.33 -2.77
CA HIS A 49 7.31 22.46 -3.26
C HIS A 49 5.84 22.08 -3.35
N PHE A 50 4.96 23.04 -3.10
CA PHE A 50 3.51 22.84 -3.00
C PHE A 50 2.79 23.35 -4.25
N SER A 51 3.06 22.72 -5.40
CA SER A 51 2.21 22.92 -6.59
C SER A 51 1.01 21.95 -6.55
N ILE A 52 -0.08 22.30 -7.21
CA ILE A 52 -1.29 21.47 -7.27
C ILE A 52 -0.96 20.07 -7.78
N ASP A 53 -0.11 19.96 -8.81
CA ASP A 53 0.24 18.68 -9.41
C ASP A 53 1.14 17.83 -8.50
N ILE A 54 2.13 18.44 -7.84
CA ILE A 54 2.98 17.74 -6.87
C ILE A 54 2.14 17.23 -5.70
N ILE A 55 1.20 18.04 -5.19
CA ILE A 55 0.32 17.63 -4.10
C ILE A 55 -0.58 16.46 -4.52
N LYS A 56 -1.13 16.48 -5.75
CA LYS A 56 -1.92 15.36 -6.28
C LYS A 56 -1.12 14.07 -6.35
N LEU A 57 0.10 14.12 -6.90
CA LEU A 57 1.00 12.97 -6.98
C LEU A 57 1.37 12.44 -5.59
N TRP A 58 1.64 13.35 -4.65
CA TRP A 58 1.96 12.99 -3.28
C TRP A 58 0.79 12.36 -2.53
N ILE A 59 -0.42 12.91 -2.67
CA ILE A 59 -1.65 12.33 -2.10
C ILE A 59 -1.91 10.96 -2.70
N PHE A 60 -1.67 10.77 -4.00
CA PHE A 60 -1.83 9.49 -4.66
C PHE A 60 -0.87 8.44 -4.09
N ALA A 61 0.42 8.78 -4.02
CA ALA A 61 1.46 7.96 -3.40
C ALA A 61 1.15 7.59 -1.93
N LEU A 62 0.76 8.59 -1.14
CA LEU A 62 0.31 8.38 0.24
C LEU A 62 -0.94 7.52 0.32
N GLY A 63 -1.87 7.72 -0.60
CA GLY A 63 -3.10 6.96 -0.72
C GLY A 63 -2.81 5.48 -0.93
N ASN A 64 -1.86 5.14 -1.81
CA ASN A 64 -1.39 3.78 -2.02
C ASN A 64 -0.87 3.17 -0.71
N LEU A 65 -0.01 3.87 0.05
CA LEU A 65 0.47 3.36 1.34
C LEU A 65 -0.67 3.17 2.36
N LEU A 66 -1.46 4.22 2.59
CA LEU A 66 -2.44 4.25 3.69
C LEU A 66 -3.68 3.40 3.40
N ALA A 67 -4.05 3.22 2.13
CA ALA A 67 -5.20 2.40 1.73
C ALA A 67 -5.07 0.95 2.19
N PHE A 68 -3.86 0.41 2.32
CA PHE A 68 -3.60 -0.98 2.73
C PHE A 68 -3.31 -1.18 4.21
N VAL A 69 -3.17 -0.10 5.00
CA VAL A 69 -3.08 -0.21 6.46
C VAL A 69 -4.31 -0.92 7.06
N PRO A 70 -5.56 -0.56 6.70
CA PRO A 70 -6.73 -1.30 7.18
C PRO A 70 -6.75 -2.75 6.73
N PHE A 71 -6.28 -3.09 5.52
CA PHE A 71 -6.15 -4.47 5.07
C PHE A 71 -5.26 -5.27 6.03
N GLY A 72 -4.11 -4.71 6.40
CA GLY A 72 -3.19 -5.31 7.35
C GLY A 72 -3.73 -5.48 8.76
N ILE A 73 -4.72 -4.68 9.17
CA ILE A 73 -5.37 -4.80 10.47
C ILE A 73 -6.53 -5.80 10.42
N LEU A 74 -7.42 -5.65 9.44
CA LEU A 74 -8.69 -6.36 9.39
C LEU A 74 -8.52 -7.84 9.05
N VAL A 75 -7.64 -8.19 8.10
CA VAL A 75 -7.44 -9.59 7.69
C VAL A 75 -6.97 -10.49 8.84
N PRO A 76 -5.89 -10.16 9.60
CA PRO A 76 -5.52 -10.96 10.76
C PRO A 76 -6.52 -10.86 11.90
N MET A 77 -7.30 -9.79 12.02
CA MET A 77 -8.34 -9.67 13.05
C MET A 77 -9.55 -10.58 12.78
N VAL A 78 -9.95 -10.72 11.52
CA VAL A 78 -11.06 -11.61 11.11
C VAL A 78 -10.66 -13.07 11.18
N SER A 79 -9.43 -13.40 10.74
CA SER A 79 -8.94 -14.79 10.64
C SER A 79 -7.71 -15.03 11.52
N LYS A 80 -7.84 -14.71 12.81
CA LYS A 80 -6.75 -14.74 13.81
C LYS A 80 -5.92 -16.02 13.80
N ASN A 81 -6.56 -17.17 13.65
CA ASN A 81 -5.88 -18.47 13.70
C ASN A 81 -5.08 -18.78 12.43
N HIS A 82 -5.54 -18.33 11.26
CA HIS A 82 -4.87 -18.59 9.99
C HIS A 82 -3.70 -17.62 9.76
N PHE A 83 -3.89 -16.33 10.06
CA PHE A 83 -2.89 -15.28 9.83
C PHE A 83 -2.16 -14.89 11.12
N LYS A 84 -1.80 -15.88 11.95
CA LYS A 84 -0.98 -15.64 13.15
C LYS A 84 0.42 -15.13 12.79
N THR A 85 1.01 -15.66 11.71
CA THR A 85 2.39 -15.39 11.29
C THR A 85 2.43 -14.38 10.16
N TYR A 86 3.36 -13.43 10.21
CA TYR A 86 3.57 -12.42 9.17
C TYR A 86 3.73 -13.04 7.78
N PHE A 87 4.50 -14.14 7.65
CA PHE A 87 4.71 -14.82 6.36
C PHE A 87 3.41 -15.27 5.68
N LYS A 88 2.46 -15.83 6.43
CA LYS A 88 1.16 -16.25 5.88
C LYS A 88 0.33 -15.06 5.41
N PHE A 89 0.34 -14.00 6.20
CA PHE A 89 -0.37 -12.77 5.88
C PHE A 89 0.22 -12.09 4.64
N ILE A 90 1.54 -11.89 4.61
CA ILE A 90 2.21 -11.16 3.53
C ILE A 90 2.15 -11.94 2.21
N SER A 91 2.21 -13.27 2.24
CA SER A 91 2.02 -14.10 1.05
C SER A 91 0.63 -13.92 0.43
N LEU A 92 -0.44 -13.91 1.25
CA LEU A 92 -1.79 -13.61 0.78
C LEU A 92 -1.88 -12.19 0.22
N PHE A 93 -1.30 -11.22 0.93
CA PHE A 93 -1.34 -9.82 0.52
C PHE A 93 -0.64 -9.60 -0.83
N VAL A 94 0.58 -10.13 -0.98
CA VAL A 94 1.37 -10.01 -2.21
C VAL A 94 0.64 -10.69 -3.37
N PHE A 95 0.04 -11.86 -3.15
CA PHE A 95 -0.80 -12.50 -4.17
C PHE A 95 -1.99 -11.61 -4.56
N PHE A 96 -2.70 -11.05 -3.57
CA PHE A 96 -3.83 -10.16 -3.81
C PHE A 96 -3.44 -8.93 -4.63
N ILE A 97 -2.38 -8.21 -4.22
CA ILE A 97 -1.98 -6.99 -4.93
C ILE A 97 -1.44 -7.28 -6.32
N LEU A 98 -0.70 -8.38 -6.52
CA LEU A 98 -0.28 -8.82 -7.85
C LEU A 98 -1.47 -9.06 -8.78
N CYS A 99 -2.52 -9.75 -8.30
CA CYS A 99 -3.73 -9.93 -9.08
C CYS A 99 -4.39 -8.59 -9.44
N MET A 100 -4.45 -7.64 -8.51
CA MET A 100 -5.04 -6.33 -8.75
C MET A 100 -4.28 -5.55 -9.83
N GLU A 101 -2.95 -5.49 -9.74
CA GLU A 101 -2.08 -4.82 -10.73
C GLU A 101 -2.18 -5.47 -12.11
N ILE A 102 -2.22 -6.81 -12.18
CA ILE A 102 -2.42 -7.54 -13.44
C ILE A 102 -3.77 -7.18 -14.06
N VAL A 103 -4.85 -7.18 -13.26
CA VAL A 103 -6.19 -6.84 -13.77
C VAL A 103 -6.22 -5.37 -14.21
N GLN A 104 -5.60 -4.44 -13.49
CA GLN A 104 -5.50 -3.03 -13.88
C GLN A 104 -4.77 -2.86 -15.23
N MET A 105 -3.69 -3.61 -15.45
CA MET A 105 -2.96 -3.60 -16.73
C MET A 105 -3.81 -4.22 -17.86
N VAL A 106 -4.40 -5.40 -17.62
CA VAL A 106 -5.19 -6.12 -18.64
C VAL A 106 -6.46 -5.35 -19.03
N THR A 107 -7.03 -4.59 -18.10
CA THR A 107 -8.19 -3.72 -18.34
C THR A 107 -7.80 -2.34 -18.89
N TYR A 108 -6.51 -2.07 -19.10
CA TYR A 108 -5.94 -0.77 -19.51
C TYR A 108 -6.24 0.38 -18.54
N LEU A 109 -6.78 0.08 -17.35
CA LEU A 109 -7.09 1.06 -16.31
C LEU A 109 -5.85 1.51 -15.55
N GLY A 110 -4.73 0.80 -15.67
CA GLY A 110 -3.49 1.12 -14.98
C GLY A 110 -2.23 0.59 -15.67
N ILE A 111 -1.13 0.72 -14.94
CA ILE A 111 0.20 0.22 -15.28
C ILE A 111 0.47 -0.88 -14.27
N PHE A 112 0.99 -2.03 -14.70
CA PHE A 112 1.53 -3.01 -13.76
C PHE A 112 2.83 -2.45 -13.18
N ASP A 113 2.81 -1.91 -11.96
CA ASP A 113 3.96 -1.21 -11.39
C ASP A 113 4.48 -1.90 -10.11
N ILE A 114 5.73 -2.38 -10.15
CA ILE A 114 6.37 -2.99 -8.98
C ILE A 114 6.53 -1.99 -7.83
N ASN A 115 6.69 -0.70 -8.11
CA ASN A 115 6.81 0.31 -7.07
C ASN A 115 5.51 0.47 -6.28
N ASP A 116 4.36 0.41 -6.96
CA ASP A 116 3.05 0.42 -6.32
C ASP A 116 2.88 -0.84 -5.46
N ILE A 117 3.29 -2.02 -5.95
CA ILE A 117 3.30 -3.26 -5.15
C ILE A 117 4.13 -3.10 -3.87
N ILE A 118 5.32 -2.49 -3.95
CA ILE A 118 6.20 -2.26 -2.80
C ILE A 118 5.51 -1.35 -1.78
N VAL A 119 4.98 -0.20 -2.20
CA VAL A 119 4.32 0.75 -1.28
C VAL A 119 3.05 0.17 -0.66
N ASN A 120 2.25 -0.54 -1.44
CA ASN A 120 1.06 -1.22 -0.95
C ASN A 120 1.42 -2.30 0.09
N THR A 121 2.52 -3.03 -0.15
CA THR A 121 3.07 -4.02 0.78
C THR A 121 3.59 -3.38 2.07
N MET A 122 4.22 -2.20 2.00
CA MET A 122 4.62 -1.43 3.18
C MET A 122 3.39 -1.02 4.00
N GLY A 123 2.31 -0.59 3.35
CA GLY A 123 1.03 -0.25 3.97
C GLY A 123 0.40 -1.41 4.73
N ALA A 124 0.29 -2.55 4.06
CA ALA A 124 -0.20 -3.80 4.66
C ALA A 124 0.66 -4.25 5.85
N THR A 125 1.98 -4.08 5.76
CA THR A 125 2.94 -4.40 6.82
C THR A 125 2.74 -3.51 8.04
N ILE A 126 2.56 -2.20 7.86
CA ILE A 126 2.23 -1.26 8.94
C ILE A 126 0.97 -1.74 9.66
N GLY A 127 -0.10 -2.04 8.92
CA GLY A 127 -1.35 -2.51 9.48
C GLY A 127 -1.21 -3.79 10.31
N PHE A 128 -0.51 -4.79 9.77
CA PHE A 128 -0.29 -6.07 10.46
C PHE A 128 0.52 -5.91 11.74
N CYS A 129 1.63 -5.18 11.68
CA CYS A 129 2.47 -4.93 12.84
C CYS A 129 1.73 -4.13 13.92
N SER A 130 0.99 -3.09 13.54
CA SER A 130 0.16 -2.30 14.45
C SER A 130 -0.93 -3.13 15.12
N TYR A 131 -1.58 -4.03 14.38
CA TYR A 131 -2.53 -4.98 14.95
C TYR A 131 -1.87 -5.89 15.99
N LYS A 132 -0.71 -6.49 15.66
CA LYS A 132 0.02 -7.40 16.56
C LYS A 132 0.55 -6.73 17.83
N ILE A 133 1.00 -5.49 17.73
CA ILE A 133 1.44 -4.70 18.90
C ILE A 133 0.22 -4.42 19.80
N SER A 134 -0.90 -4.03 19.21
CA SER A 134 -2.09 -3.58 19.94
C SER A 134 -2.87 -4.72 20.56
N GLU A 135 -2.84 -5.93 19.98
CA GLU A 135 -3.52 -7.13 20.49
C GLU A 135 -3.09 -7.50 21.93
N ARG A 136 -1.94 -6.99 22.41
CA ARG A 136 -1.44 -7.21 23.77
C ARG A 136 -2.12 -6.32 24.83
N MET A 137 -2.97 -5.39 24.44
CA MET A 137 -3.56 -4.40 25.33
C MET A 137 -4.88 -4.88 25.96
N ASN A 138 -4.97 -4.78 27.30
CA ASN A 138 -6.10 -5.30 28.07
C ASN A 138 -7.36 -4.41 28.07
N THR A 139 -7.33 -3.24 27.42
CA THR A 139 -8.45 -2.29 27.41
C THR A 139 -8.57 -1.65 26.03
N LEU A 140 -9.81 -1.44 25.56
CA LEU A 140 -10.06 -0.84 24.25
C LEU A 140 -9.36 0.51 24.05
N ARG A 141 -9.35 1.39 25.06
CA ARG A 141 -8.62 2.67 24.99
C ARG A 141 -7.13 2.47 24.74
N LYS A 142 -6.48 1.56 25.47
CA LYS A 142 -5.05 1.26 25.30
C LYS A 142 -4.78 0.60 23.95
N TYR A 143 -5.67 -0.29 23.51
CA TYR A 143 -5.62 -0.92 22.19
C TYR A 143 -5.62 0.14 21.08
N LEU A 144 -6.60 1.05 21.08
CA LEU A 144 -6.75 2.09 20.05
C LEU A 144 -5.58 3.08 20.06
N VAL A 145 -5.13 3.52 21.25
CA VAL A 145 -3.97 4.42 21.38
C VAL A 145 -2.69 3.74 20.89
N SER A 146 -2.43 2.50 21.31
CA SER A 146 -1.28 1.73 20.85
C SER A 146 -1.31 1.52 19.33
N MET A 147 -2.49 1.28 18.76
CA MET A 147 -2.65 1.08 17.32
C MET A 147 -2.35 2.36 16.57
N GLY A 148 -2.93 3.49 16.99
CA GLY A 148 -2.66 4.81 16.38
C GLY A 148 -1.18 5.20 16.45
N LEU A 149 -0.55 5.07 17.62
CA LEU A 149 0.87 5.40 17.80
C LEU A 149 1.79 4.52 16.96
N SER A 150 1.51 3.21 16.90
CA SER A 150 2.30 2.30 16.07
C SER A 150 2.11 2.55 14.57
N ILE A 151 0.89 2.87 14.11
CA ILE A 151 0.65 3.23 12.71
C ILE A 151 1.49 4.46 12.35
N VAL A 152 1.39 5.54 13.14
CA VAL A 152 2.16 6.76 12.89
C VAL A 152 3.67 6.50 12.91
N GLY A 153 4.16 5.81 13.95
CA GLY A 153 5.59 5.51 14.09
C GLY A 153 6.12 4.64 12.95
N LEU A 154 5.40 3.59 12.56
CA LEU A 154 5.80 2.72 11.46
C LEU A 154 5.67 3.41 10.10
N SER A 155 4.66 4.27 9.89
CA SER A 155 4.57 5.09 8.68
C SER A 155 5.78 6.02 8.55
N LEU A 156 6.17 6.72 9.62
CA LEU A 156 7.37 7.57 9.62
C LEU A 156 8.64 6.76 9.33
N LEU A 157 8.75 5.56 9.90
CA LEU A 157 9.86 4.65 9.60
C LEU A 157 9.87 4.24 8.12
N MET A 158 8.71 3.94 7.53
CA MET A 158 8.59 3.60 6.12
C MET A 158 8.99 4.77 5.20
N PHE A 159 8.64 6.01 5.57
CA PHE A 159 9.12 7.21 4.89
C PHE A 159 10.64 7.35 4.96
N LEU A 160 11.24 7.08 6.12
CA LEU A 160 12.70 7.10 6.27
C LEU A 160 13.37 6.03 5.41
N ILE A 161 12.86 4.79 5.43
CA ILE A 161 13.37 3.68 4.61
C ILE A 161 13.30 4.05 3.13
N ALA A 162 12.16 4.56 2.66
CA ALA A 162 11.99 5.01 1.28
C ALA A 162 12.98 6.12 0.91
N SER A 163 13.16 7.10 1.80
CA SER A 163 14.13 8.19 1.60
C SER A 163 15.56 7.66 1.48
N VAL A 164 15.99 6.75 2.36
CA VAL A 164 17.34 6.17 2.32
C VAL A 164 17.52 5.33 1.05
N PHE A 165 16.53 4.50 0.71
CA PHE A 165 16.56 3.70 -0.52
C PHE A 165 16.69 4.58 -1.76
N ASN A 166 15.90 5.65 -1.85
CA ASN A 166 15.93 6.55 -2.99
C ASN A 166 17.23 7.36 -3.07
N MET A 167 17.90 7.64 -1.95
CA MET A 167 19.20 8.33 -1.95
C MET A 167 20.36 7.42 -2.29
N THR A 168 20.31 6.15 -1.88
CA THR A 168 21.44 5.23 -1.99
C THR A 168 21.30 4.26 -3.17
N ILE A 169 20.15 3.62 -3.33
CA ILE A 169 19.97 2.49 -4.25
C ILE A 169 19.43 2.96 -5.61
N THR A 170 18.43 3.85 -5.63
CA THR A 170 17.82 4.35 -6.87
C THR A 170 18.84 4.86 -7.91
N PRO A 171 19.85 5.68 -7.55
CA PRO A 171 20.84 6.13 -8.53
C PRO A 171 21.65 5.00 -9.16
N HIS A 172 21.93 3.93 -8.40
CA HIS A 172 22.61 2.75 -8.91
C HIS A 172 21.72 1.94 -9.86
N LEU A 173 20.43 1.80 -9.54
CA LEU A 173 19.47 1.12 -10.39
C LEU A 173 19.27 1.88 -11.71
N GLN A 174 19.11 3.19 -11.66
CA GLN A 174 18.98 4.04 -12.84
C GLN A 174 20.20 3.92 -13.77
N ASN A 175 21.41 3.98 -13.21
CA ASN A 175 22.64 3.81 -13.98
C ASN A 175 22.76 2.39 -14.58
N THR A 176 22.45 1.36 -13.80
CA THR A 176 22.57 -0.05 -14.25
C THR A 176 21.58 -0.39 -15.35
N PHE A 177 20.36 0.15 -15.29
CA PHE A 177 19.27 -0.19 -16.21
C PHE A 177 19.01 0.88 -17.28
N GLY A 178 19.74 1.99 -17.28
CA GLY A 178 19.61 3.07 -18.25
C GLY A 178 18.26 3.81 -18.18
N LEU A 179 17.72 3.95 -16.96
CA LEU A 179 16.44 4.63 -16.67
C LEU A 179 16.62 6.12 -16.41
#